data_AF-D9WL72-F1
#
_entry.id   AF-D9WL72-F1
#
_cell.length_a   1.000
_cell.length_b   1.000
_cell.length_c   1.000
_cell.angle_alpha   90.00
_cell.angle_beta   90.00
_cell.angle_gamma   90.00
#
_symmetry.space_group_name_H-M   'P 1'
#
loop_
_entity.id
_entity.type
_entity.pdbx_description
1 polymer ?
#
loop_
_entity_poly.entity_id
_entity_poly.type
_entity_poly.pdbx_seq_one_letter_code
_entity_poly.pdbx_strand_id
1 'polypeptide(L)'
;MNIAGGKEAFIQWIGHAPREPASAEVDPGATDTVIAYPVYGTAGWLAVVNPGERTEASTRELVRVAHHLARSRHERRAESTTR
;
A
#
# COMPACT_ATOMS: atom_id res chain seq x y z
N MET A 1 -10.69 2.39 -0.16
CA MET A 1 -9.56 3.07 -0.83
C MET A 1 -8.42 2.09 -0.97
N ASN A 2 -7.79 1.99 -2.15
CA ASN A 2 -6.73 1.03 -2.43
C ASN A 2 -5.44 1.77 -2.84
N ILE A 3 -4.29 1.38 -2.29
CA ILE A 3 -3.06 2.16 -2.37
C ILE A 3 -1.87 1.26 -2.71
N ALA A 4 -1.14 1.61 -3.77
CA ALA A 4 0.08 0.92 -4.19
C ALA A 4 1.31 1.38 -3.38
N GLY A 5 1.34 1.06 -2.08
CA GLY A 5 2.36 1.52 -1.12
C GLY A 5 3.74 0.89 -1.29
N GLY A 6 3.85 -0.23 -2.00
CA GLY A 6 5.12 -0.92 -2.19
C GLY A 6 5.57 -1.71 -0.95
N LYS A 7 6.73 -2.38 -1.05
CA LYS A 7 7.19 -3.36 -0.05
C LYS A 7 7.42 -2.73 1.32
N GLU A 8 8.06 -1.58 1.39
CA GLU A 8 8.45 -0.93 2.65
C GLU A 8 7.22 -0.51 3.46
N ALA A 9 6.31 0.24 2.84
CA ALA A 9 5.05 0.63 3.48
C ALA A 9 4.19 -0.59 3.84
N PHE A 10 4.18 -1.63 3.00
CA PHE A 10 3.47 -2.87 3.32
C PHE A 10 3.99 -3.50 4.61
N ILE A 11 5.30 -3.66 4.75
CA ILE A 11 5.90 -4.25 5.97
C ILE A 11 5.62 -3.39 7.19
N GLN A 12 5.74 -2.06 7.07
CA GLN A 12 5.48 -1.13 8.16
C GLN A 12 4.05 -1.26 8.72
N TRP A 13 3.06 -1.37 7.84
CA TRP A 13 1.64 -1.37 8.24
C TRP A 13 1.07 -2.76 8.51
N ILE A 14 1.56 -3.79 7.84
CA ILE A 14 1.01 -5.15 7.93
C ILE A 14 1.87 -6.05 8.84
N GLY A 15 3.14 -5.70 9.05
CA GLY A 15 4.05 -6.44 9.94
C GLY A 15 4.72 -7.66 9.32
N HIS A 16 4.47 -7.97 8.05
CA HIS A 16 5.16 -9.01 7.29
C HIS A 16 5.33 -8.61 5.82
N ALA A 17 6.16 -9.33 5.07
CA ALA A 17 6.34 -9.04 3.64
C ALA A 17 5.11 -9.46 2.81
N PRO A 18 4.86 -8.84 1.63
CA PRO A 18 3.70 -9.15 0.78
C PRO A 18 3.46 -10.64 0.46
N ARG A 19 4.52 -11.44 0.38
CA ARG A 19 4.47 -12.88 0.02
C ARG A 19 4.67 -13.80 1.22
N GLU A 20 4.83 -13.24 2.41
CA GLU A 20 4.85 -14.01 3.64
C GLU A 20 3.42 -14.28 4.09
N PRO A 21 3.13 -15.48 4.63
CA PRO A 21 1.83 -15.78 5.18
C PRO A 21 1.53 -14.83 6.35
N ALA A 22 0.31 -14.32 6.40
CA ALA A 22 -0.15 -13.52 7.53
C ALA A 22 -0.15 -14.38 8.79
N SER A 23 0.32 -13.82 9.90
CA SER A 23 0.31 -14.49 11.21
C SER A 23 -1.10 -14.66 11.79
N ALA A 24 -2.06 -13.88 11.29
CA ALA A 24 -3.47 -13.93 11.67
C ALA A 24 -4.36 -13.62 10.47
N GLU A 25 -5.57 -14.18 10.47
CA GLU A 25 -6.59 -13.87 9.49
C GLU A 25 -7.16 -12.47 9.78
N VAL A 26 -7.17 -11.60 8.77
CA VAL A 26 -7.69 -10.22 8.88
C VAL A 26 -9.01 -10.13 8.14
N ASP A 27 -10.03 -9.55 8.77
CA ASP A 27 -11.31 -9.27 8.13
C ASP A 27 -11.10 -8.27 6.97
N PRO A 28 -11.36 -8.67 5.71
CA PRO A 28 -11.20 -7.78 4.56
C PRO A 28 -12.22 -6.62 4.54
N GLY A 29 -13.29 -6.71 5.35
CA GLY A 29 -14.31 -5.68 5.52
C GLY A 29 -14.04 -4.69 6.67
N ALA A 30 -12.96 -4.88 7.43
CA ALA A 30 -12.65 -4.03 8.58
C ALA A 30 -12.54 -2.55 8.17
N THR A 31 -13.44 -1.73 8.71
CA THR A 31 -13.50 -0.29 8.42
C THR A 31 -12.46 0.47 9.21
N ASP A 32 -12.03 1.62 8.68
CA ASP A 32 -11.08 2.55 9.29
C ASP A 32 -9.83 1.83 9.85
N THR A 33 -9.33 0.88 9.08
CA THR A 33 -8.16 0.03 9.40
C THR A 33 -7.32 -0.15 8.14
N VAL A 34 -6.00 -0.08 8.28
CA VAL A 34 -5.08 -0.41 7.18
C VAL A 34 -4.93 -1.92 7.12
N ILE A 35 -5.29 -2.51 5.98
CA ILE A 35 -5.20 -3.95 5.72
C ILE A 35 -4.41 -4.22 4.44
N ALA A 36 -3.90 -5.45 4.30
CA ALA A 36 -3.40 -5.91 3.02
C ALA A 36 -4.57 -5.96 2.02
N TYR A 37 -4.38 -5.43 0.81
CA TYR A 37 -5.47 -5.46 -0.17
C TYR A 37 -5.78 -6.93 -0.57
N PRO A 38 -7.02 -7.43 -0.46
CA PRO A 38 -7.29 -8.87 -0.62
C PRO A 38 -6.87 -9.45 -1.96
N VAL A 39 -6.90 -8.66 -3.04
CA VAL A 39 -6.58 -9.13 -4.40
C VAL A 39 -5.12 -8.91 -4.78
N TYR A 40 -4.51 -7.78 -4.38
CA TYR A 40 -3.12 -7.43 -4.75
C TYR A 40 -2.16 -7.26 -3.56
N GLY A 41 -2.49 -7.82 -2.39
CA GLY A 41 -1.66 -7.77 -1.20
C GLY A 41 -0.25 -8.29 -1.46
N THR A 42 -0.13 -9.38 -2.24
CA THR A 42 1.15 -9.98 -2.65
C THR A 42 2.02 -9.10 -3.56
N ALA A 43 1.42 -8.06 -4.16
CA ALA A 43 2.11 -7.03 -4.94
C ALA A 43 2.44 -5.78 -4.10
N GLY A 44 2.24 -5.82 -2.77
CA GLY A 44 2.50 -4.70 -1.87
C GLY A 44 1.42 -3.62 -1.89
N TRP A 45 0.17 -4.00 -2.18
CA TRP A 45 -0.98 -3.10 -2.11
C TRP A 45 -1.63 -3.15 -0.73
N LEU A 46 -2.07 -1.97 -0.29
CA LEU A 46 -2.77 -1.73 0.96
C LEU A 46 -4.21 -1.28 0.66
N ALA A 47 -5.11 -1.49 1.59
CA ALA A 47 -6.47 -0.99 1.52
C ALA A 47 -6.93 -0.42 2.87
N VAL A 48 -7.85 0.54 2.78
CA VAL A 48 -8.61 1.08 3.91
C VAL A 48 -10.07 1.14 3.49
N VAL A 49 -10.94 0.39 4.16
CA VAL A 49 -12.38 0.41 3.93
C VAL A 49 -12.97 1.56 4.76
N ASN A 50 -13.80 2.41 4.13
CA ASN A 50 -14.43 3.59 4.78
C ASN A 50 -13.47 4.35 5.71
N PRO A 51 -12.41 5.00 5.17
CA PRO A 51 -11.42 5.70 5.99
C PRO A 51 -12.07 6.75 6.90
N GLY A 52 -11.70 6.74 8.18
CA GLY A 52 -12.16 7.67 9.20
C GLY A 52 -10.98 8.27 9.96
N GLU A 53 -11.24 8.76 11.16
CA GLU A 53 -10.25 9.48 11.97
C GLU A 53 -9.03 8.62 12.33
N ARG A 54 -9.19 7.30 12.52
CA ARG A 54 -8.07 6.42 12.93
C ARG A 54 -7.03 6.27 11.82
N THR A 55 -7.47 6.27 10.57
CA THR A 55 -6.60 6.06 9.40
C THR A 55 -6.37 7.31 8.58
N GLU A 56 -6.87 8.48 8.98
CA GLU A 56 -6.72 9.70 8.19
C GLU A 56 -5.24 10.04 7.92
N ALA A 57 -4.43 10.09 8.98
CA ALA A 57 -3.01 10.40 8.89
C ALA A 57 -2.25 9.34 8.08
N SER A 58 -2.49 8.07 8.37
CA SER A 58 -1.87 6.93 7.69
C SER A 58 -2.23 6.89 6.21
N THR A 59 -3.50 7.12 5.87
CA THR A 59 -3.98 7.15 4.49
C THR A 59 -3.29 8.28 3.72
N ARG A 60 -3.17 9.46 4.32
CA ARG A 60 -2.49 10.61 3.72
C ARG A 60 -1.00 10.33 3.47
N GLU A 61 -0.32 9.71 4.43
CA GLU A 61 1.07 9.28 4.29
C GLU A 61 1.23 8.26 3.15
N LEU A 62 0.41 7.22 3.15
CA LEU A 62 0.44 6.14 2.16
C LEU A 62 0.20 6.66 0.73
N VAL A 63 -0.69 7.63 0.54
CA VAL A 63 -0.89 8.28 -0.75
C VAL A 63 0.36 9.02 -1.21
N ARG A 64 1.04 9.75 -0.32
CA ARG A 64 2.29 10.44 -0.65
C ARG A 64 3.35 9.44 -1.08
N VAL A 65 3.53 8.36 -0.32
CA VAL A 65 4.45 7.27 -0.66
C VAL A 65 4.13 6.67 -2.02
N ALA A 66 2.86 6.30 -2.26
CA ALA A 66 2.43 5.74 -3.53
C ALA A 66 2.68 6.69 -4.71
N HIS A 67 2.44 7.99 -4.50
CA HIS A 67 2.73 9.02 -5.49
C HIS A 67 4.24 9.12 -5.78
N HIS A 68 5.10 9.18 -4.75
CA HIS A 68 6.55 9.20 -4.95
C HIS A 68 7.03 7.96 -5.72
N LEU A 69 6.56 6.77 -5.35
CA LEU A 69 6.88 5.53 -6.05
C LEU A 69 6.42 5.54 -7.51
N ALA A 70 5.21 6.04 -7.78
CA ALA A 70 4.69 6.17 -9.13
C ALA A 70 5.53 7.15 -9.97
N ARG A 71 5.88 8.31 -9.38
CA ARG A 71 6.73 9.31 -10.01
C ARG A 71 8.11 8.75 -10.36
N SER A 72 8.82 8.13 -9.42
CA SER A 72 10.14 7.56 -9.69
C SER A 72 10.11 6.46 -10.75
N ARG A 73 9.03 5.65 -10.81
CA ARG A 73 8.85 4.67 -11.90
C ARG A 73 8.62 5.35 -13.24
N HIS A 74 7.91 6.47 -13.27
CA HIS A 74 7.70 7.24 -14.49
C HIS A 74 9.01 7.88 -14.99
N GLU A 75 9.77 8.53 -14.10
CA GLU A 75 11.05 9.17 -14.43
C GLU A 75 12.05 8.16 -15.03
N ARG A 76 12.24 6.99 -14.39
CA ARG A 76 13.12 5.94 -14.93
C ARG A 76 12.70 5.44 -16.32
N ARG A 77 11.39 5.36 -16.59
CA ARG A 77 10.88 4.98 -17.91
C ARG A 77 11.15 6.06 -18.95
N ALA A 78 10.93 7.32 -18.61
CA ALA A 78 11.22 8.44 -19.50
C ALA A 78 12.71 8.48 -19.88
N GLU A 79 13.61 8.33 -18.91
CA GLU A 79 15.07 8.24 -19.15
C GLU A 79 15.45 7.07 -20.06
N SER A 80 14.79 5.92 -19.90
CA SER A 80 15.04 4.73 -20.72
C SER A 80 14.54 4.88 -22.17
N THR A 81 13.53 5.73 -22.42
CA THR A 81 13.00 6.00 -23.77
C THR A 81 13.80 7.05 -24.52
N THR A 82 14.56 7.90 -23.82
CA THR A 82 15.43 8.92 -24.44
C THR A 82 16.81 8.37 -24.84
N ARG A 83 17.18 7.16 -24.40
CA ARG A 83 18.37 6.43 -24.84
C ARG A 83 18.05 5.50 -26.00
#